data_AF-A0A973BEC7-F1
#
_entry.id   AF-A0A973BEC7-F1
#
_cell.length_a   1.000
_cell.length_b   1.000
_cell.length_c   1.000
_cell.angle_alpha   90.00
_cell.angle_beta   90.00
_cell.angle_gamma   90.00
#
_symmetry.space_group_name_H-M   'P 1'
#
loop_
_entity.id
_entity.type
_entity.pdbx_description
1 polymer ?
#
loop_
_entity_poly.entity_id
_entity_poly.type
_entity_poly.pdbx_seq_one_letter_code
_entity_poly.pdbx_strand_id
1 'polypeptide(L)'
;MIKRFTSAGIFLALVSAAHAQTGAKDVSTPESSAAEESAAGLDAFMDAAIRSGLLVPNEQGEVDVAPETLARMAYVCGSEYPLDLSVVRSLRRFTELPAGSEDDDPEDKLITDLKSKLALGLYAEAAALIARAPETDYVAYRKLLALMQNRQRPDVDYFETMSQCYPEAALWHAVAQLIIFDPAGVDGIAVQIGAIRALPFNMREDVAMLATPTLLIERRQDLAQQILATFTPEEIDNSTRLSALKTAIVDMPTGAESDDRLVMLMSRPKLKLAALLILVERDDYLRPTVRSFALEEAWHILEHTETQHDLDPIVEFVIKHLASEDLYSGLDRVRALPVADREDVRASIDNYTMIALDDYLSDEDPANAINALETLNTFHTDLPVNERGNALRKQGAKRAIELGLFSMVKHFLEPVDREPQVGLLLATAAFWGHANQELFAVRDEFPKEPEINRMAGIRALQANLPKIAGKAYDALVAHPSLQLELLEQGAVEGNWALWRSDLSGLVDGLTDDEVVRLDRVRTIKIASQKNTDAATRRIRPYQISDLLNSTRQSLSKPQAGAANEQ
;
A
#
# COMPACT_ATOMS: atom_id res chain seq x y z
N MET A 1 -39.93 13.11 36.47
CA MET A 1 -39.38 14.34 37.07
C MET A 1 -38.18 14.74 36.22
N ILE A 2 -38.25 15.77 35.35
CA ILE A 2 -38.07 17.21 35.67
C ILE A 2 -36.70 17.41 36.37
N LYS A 3 -35.68 18.16 35.90
CA LYS A 3 -35.45 19.11 34.80
C LYS A 3 -33.93 19.44 34.75
N ARG A 4 -33.40 19.69 33.53
CA ARG A 4 -32.57 20.85 33.00
C ARG A 4 -31.40 21.40 33.85
N PHE A 5 -30.24 21.79 33.28
CA PHE A 5 -29.99 22.90 32.31
C PHE A 5 -28.63 22.69 31.58
N THR A 6 -28.56 22.62 30.23
CA THR A 6 -28.16 23.64 29.20
C THR A 6 -26.68 24.09 29.24
N SER A 7 -25.94 24.09 28.13
CA SER A 7 -25.98 25.04 27.00
C SER A 7 -24.71 24.80 26.13
N ALA A 8 -24.50 25.23 24.89
CA ALA A 8 -25.25 25.67 23.70
C ALA A 8 -24.15 26.04 22.65
N GLY A 9 -24.40 25.86 21.34
CA GLY A 9 -23.50 26.31 20.26
C GLY A 9 -23.61 25.43 19.01
N ILE A 10 -24.72 25.49 18.27
CA ILE A 10 -24.86 26.16 16.96
C ILE A 10 -23.96 25.56 15.87
N PHE A 11 -24.54 24.74 14.98
CA PHE A 11 -24.55 25.04 13.54
C PHE A 11 -25.79 24.41 12.86
N LEU A 12 -26.38 25.22 12.00
CA LEU A 12 -27.66 25.07 11.29
C LEU A 12 -27.47 24.33 9.96
N ALA A 13 -28.57 23.72 9.51
CA ALA A 13 -29.01 23.50 8.11
C ALA A 13 -28.32 22.39 7.30
N LEU A 14 -29.00 21.52 6.56
CA LEU A 14 -30.43 21.20 6.41
C LEU A 14 -30.48 19.90 5.57
N VAL A 15 -31.30 18.95 6.01
CA VAL A 15 -31.69 17.74 5.27
C VAL A 15 -32.68 18.13 4.18
N SER A 16 -32.52 17.59 2.97
CA SER A 16 -33.56 17.18 1.98
C SER A 16 -32.81 16.71 0.72
N ALA A 17 -33.10 15.60 0.04
CA ALA A 17 -34.21 14.69 0.11
C ALA A 17 -33.78 13.32 -0.44
N ALA A 18 -34.27 12.27 0.19
CA ALA A 18 -34.38 10.95 -0.41
C ALA A 18 -35.64 10.89 -1.28
N HIS A 19 -35.62 9.97 -2.26
CA HIS A 19 -36.73 9.44 -3.06
C HIS A 19 -37.16 10.22 -4.31
N ALA A 20 -36.93 9.62 -5.48
CA ALA A 20 -37.99 9.38 -6.46
C ALA A 20 -37.55 8.29 -7.47
N GLN A 21 -38.17 7.12 -7.34
CA GLN A 21 -38.21 6.10 -8.39
C GLN A 21 -39.55 6.22 -9.12
N THR A 22 -39.50 6.05 -10.44
CA THR A 22 -40.60 5.71 -11.37
C THR A 22 -41.67 6.75 -11.70
N GLY A 23 -41.95 6.87 -13.01
CA GLY A 23 -43.25 7.33 -13.53
C GLY A 23 -43.18 8.37 -14.64
N ALA A 24 -43.32 7.94 -15.89
CA ALA A 24 -43.53 8.80 -17.04
C ALA A 24 -44.89 9.52 -16.98
N LYS A 25 -44.93 10.86 -17.17
CA LYS A 25 -45.76 11.56 -18.18
C LYS A 25 -45.72 13.11 -18.07
N ASP A 26 -45.88 13.68 -19.26
CA ASP A 26 -46.43 14.99 -19.63
C ASP A 26 -45.60 16.27 -19.53
N VAL A 27 -45.27 16.73 -20.74
CA VAL A 27 -44.89 18.08 -21.18
C VAL A 27 -46.01 19.07 -20.86
N SER A 28 -45.70 20.21 -20.22
CA SER A 28 -46.21 21.57 -20.57
C SER A 28 -45.80 22.64 -19.54
N THR A 29 -45.12 23.69 -20.04
CA THR A 29 -45.04 25.10 -19.55
C THR A 29 -44.09 25.48 -18.40
N PRO A 30 -43.56 26.74 -18.42
CA PRO A 30 -42.14 27.01 -18.25
C PRO A 30 -41.81 27.89 -17.03
N GLU A 31 -40.68 27.66 -16.36
CA GLU A 31 -40.04 28.67 -15.51
C GLU A 31 -38.54 28.35 -15.27
N SER A 32 -37.72 29.02 -16.09
CA SER A 32 -36.41 29.66 -15.81
C SER A 32 -35.46 29.18 -14.70
N SER A 33 -35.16 27.89 -14.54
CA SER A 33 -33.92 27.48 -13.83
C SER A 33 -32.86 26.90 -14.76
N ALA A 34 -33.26 26.08 -15.74
CA ALA A 34 -32.33 25.47 -16.71
C ALA A 34 -31.71 26.50 -17.69
N ALA A 35 -32.41 27.60 -17.96
CA ALA A 35 -31.91 28.68 -18.83
C ALA A 35 -30.88 29.58 -18.11
N GLU A 36 -30.98 29.73 -16.79
CA GLU A 36 -30.01 30.49 -15.99
C GLU A 36 -28.74 29.68 -15.71
N GLU A 37 -28.84 28.35 -15.50
CA GLU A 37 -27.66 27.47 -15.43
C GLU A 37 -26.93 27.34 -16.78
N SER A 38 -27.67 27.35 -17.89
CA SER A 38 -27.08 27.35 -19.25
C SER A 38 -26.42 28.69 -19.61
N ALA A 39 -26.95 29.81 -19.11
CA ALA A 39 -26.36 31.14 -19.31
C ALA A 39 -25.10 31.34 -18.44
N ALA A 40 -25.10 30.86 -17.20
CA ALA A 40 -23.91 30.87 -16.34
C ALA A 40 -22.77 30.00 -16.90
N GLY A 41 -23.11 28.84 -17.51
CA GLY A 41 -22.15 28.01 -18.23
C GLY A 41 -21.63 28.65 -19.52
N LEU A 42 -22.44 29.44 -20.20
CA LEU A 42 -22.05 30.16 -21.42
C LEU A 42 -21.15 31.37 -21.12
N ASP A 43 -21.41 32.11 -20.04
CA ASP A 43 -20.56 33.23 -19.59
C ASP A 43 -19.22 32.73 -19.04
N ALA A 44 -19.19 31.62 -18.31
CA ALA A 44 -17.95 30.96 -17.88
C ALA A 44 -17.15 30.42 -19.08
N PHE A 45 -17.84 29.90 -20.11
CA PHE A 45 -17.23 29.48 -21.38
C PHE A 45 -16.69 30.67 -22.18
N MET A 46 -17.43 31.78 -22.25
CA MET A 46 -17.00 33.02 -22.89
C MET A 46 -15.77 33.63 -22.21
N ASP A 47 -15.76 33.68 -20.88
CA ASP A 47 -14.61 34.19 -20.10
C ASP A 47 -13.38 33.27 -20.21
N ALA A 48 -13.58 31.96 -20.33
CA ALA A 48 -12.52 31.00 -20.61
C ALA A 48 -12.02 31.08 -22.06
N ALA A 49 -12.90 31.32 -23.03
CA ALA A 49 -12.56 31.56 -24.43
C ALA A 49 -11.78 32.87 -24.62
N ILE A 50 -12.13 33.92 -23.88
CA ILE A 50 -11.40 35.21 -23.88
C ILE A 50 -10.02 35.04 -23.23
N ARG A 51 -9.93 34.33 -22.10
CA ARG A 51 -8.64 34.05 -21.43
C ARG A 51 -7.71 33.10 -22.20
N SER A 52 -8.27 32.20 -23.01
CA SER A 52 -7.53 31.26 -23.87
C SER A 52 -7.16 31.84 -25.24
N GLY A 53 -7.35 33.15 -25.45
CA GLY A 53 -6.85 33.84 -26.65
C GLY A 53 -7.65 33.59 -27.93
N LEU A 54 -8.90 33.11 -27.84
CA LEU A 54 -9.72 32.83 -29.03
C LEU A 54 -10.13 34.07 -29.84
N LEU A 55 -9.83 35.32 -29.40
CA LEU A 55 -10.38 36.53 -30.03
C LEU A 55 -9.47 37.78 -30.24
N VAL A 56 -8.17 37.87 -29.89
CA VAL A 56 -7.30 39.05 -30.22
C VAL A 56 -5.79 38.65 -30.27
N PRO A 57 -4.90 39.29 -31.08
CA PRO A 57 -3.51 38.86 -31.28
C PRO A 57 -2.55 39.24 -30.13
N ASN A 58 -1.53 38.39 -29.91
CA ASN A 58 -0.50 38.53 -28.87
C ASN A 58 0.56 39.59 -29.18
N GLU A 59 0.93 40.41 -28.19
CA GLU A 59 2.14 41.25 -28.19
C GLU A 59 3.29 40.57 -27.44
N GLN A 60 4.49 40.67 -28.01
CA GLN A 60 5.72 39.97 -27.62
C GLN A 60 6.43 40.64 -26.44
N GLY A 61 6.90 39.84 -25.48
CA GLY A 61 7.86 40.24 -24.44
C GLY A 61 9.21 39.59 -24.70
N GLU A 62 10.25 40.41 -24.84
CA GLU A 62 11.65 40.00 -25.05
C GLU A 62 12.28 39.51 -23.73
N VAL A 63 12.91 38.33 -23.75
CA VAL A 63 13.65 37.74 -22.62
C VAL A 63 15.12 37.61 -23.00
N ASP A 64 16.00 38.02 -22.10
CA ASP A 64 17.45 38.07 -22.26
C ASP A 64 18.06 36.67 -22.03
N VAL A 65 18.80 36.12 -23.02
CA VAL A 65 19.30 34.73 -23.01
C VAL A 65 20.82 34.66 -23.08
N ALA A 66 21.41 33.76 -22.28
CA ALA A 66 22.85 33.55 -22.14
C ALA A 66 23.56 33.01 -23.42
N PRO A 67 24.86 33.31 -23.63
CA PRO A 67 25.56 33.06 -24.89
C PRO A 67 25.86 31.59 -25.24
N GLU A 68 25.86 30.67 -24.27
CA GLU A 68 25.98 29.23 -24.55
C GLU A 68 24.67 28.64 -25.11
N THR A 69 23.54 29.21 -24.71
CA THR A 69 22.20 28.90 -25.23
C THR A 69 22.09 29.36 -26.68
N LEU A 70 22.65 30.52 -27.03
CA LEU A 70 22.67 31.05 -28.41
C LEU A 70 23.34 30.11 -29.43
N ALA A 71 24.38 29.38 -29.02
CA ALA A 71 25.07 28.43 -29.91
C ALA A 71 24.27 27.13 -30.15
N ARG A 72 23.49 26.66 -29.15
CA ARG A 72 22.55 25.54 -29.32
C ARG A 72 21.31 25.96 -30.11
N MET A 73 20.81 27.18 -29.87
CA MET A 73 19.69 27.77 -30.61
C MET A 73 20.00 27.91 -32.10
N ALA A 74 21.24 28.26 -32.48
CA ALA A 74 21.64 28.40 -33.89
C ALA A 74 21.49 27.10 -34.74
N TYR A 75 21.49 25.92 -34.12
CA TYR A 75 21.30 24.63 -34.80
C TYR A 75 19.81 24.22 -34.89
N VAL A 76 18.97 24.71 -33.97
CA VAL A 76 17.54 24.36 -33.86
C VAL A 76 16.65 25.40 -34.55
N CYS A 77 17.12 26.64 -34.63
CA CYS A 77 16.34 27.80 -35.05
C CYS A 77 16.81 28.27 -36.44
N GLY A 78 16.24 27.65 -37.47
CA GLY A 78 16.38 28.07 -38.88
C GLY A 78 15.45 29.25 -39.24
N SER A 79 15.42 29.64 -40.52
CA SER A 79 14.57 30.76 -40.97
C SER A 79 13.09 30.44 -41.08
N GLU A 80 12.71 29.16 -41.16
CA GLU A 80 11.32 28.72 -41.30
C GLU A 80 11.03 27.54 -40.35
N TYR A 81 9.80 27.47 -39.85
CA TYR A 81 9.37 26.42 -38.94
C TYR A 81 9.25 25.06 -39.67
N PRO A 82 10.10 24.06 -39.36
CA PRO A 82 10.14 22.81 -40.13
C PRO A 82 8.86 21.98 -39.96
N LEU A 83 8.18 22.08 -38.81
CA LEU A 83 6.99 21.29 -38.50
C LEU A 83 5.67 22.00 -38.84
N ASP A 84 5.69 22.96 -39.78
CA ASP A 84 4.45 23.49 -40.33
C ASP A 84 3.74 22.43 -41.21
N LEU A 85 2.57 21.99 -40.74
CA LEU A 85 1.71 20.99 -41.39
C LEU A 85 0.45 21.62 -42.02
N SER A 86 0.38 22.95 -42.09
CA SER A 86 -0.74 23.68 -42.68
C SER A 86 -1.10 23.22 -44.10
N VAL A 87 -0.08 22.93 -44.92
CA VAL A 87 -0.19 22.46 -46.31
C VAL A 87 -0.89 21.10 -46.41
N VAL A 88 -0.75 20.25 -45.38
CA VAL A 88 -1.27 18.87 -45.36
C VAL A 88 -2.50 18.72 -44.46
N ARG A 89 -3.09 19.82 -44.00
CA ARG A 89 -4.19 19.83 -43.03
C ARG A 89 -5.45 19.08 -43.50
N SER A 90 -5.74 19.11 -44.80
CA SER A 90 -6.94 18.47 -45.37
C SER A 90 -6.79 16.97 -45.63
N LEU A 91 -5.57 16.41 -45.55
CA LEU A 91 -5.31 15.00 -45.81
C LEU A 91 -5.95 14.12 -44.73
N ARG A 92 -6.84 13.22 -45.17
CA ARG A 92 -7.50 12.23 -44.30
C ARG A 92 -7.22 10.80 -44.75
N ARG A 93 -7.00 10.57 -46.06
CA ARG A 93 -6.88 9.22 -46.64
C ARG A 93 -5.62 9.06 -47.47
N PHE A 94 -5.13 7.82 -47.56
CA PHE A 94 -3.98 7.46 -48.40
C PHE A 94 -4.19 7.80 -49.89
N THR A 95 -5.42 7.77 -50.38
CA THR A 95 -5.79 8.10 -51.77
C THR A 95 -5.64 9.59 -52.10
N GLU A 96 -5.45 10.44 -51.09
CA GLU A 96 -5.35 11.90 -51.24
C GLU A 96 -3.88 12.36 -51.25
N LEU A 97 -2.91 11.43 -51.19
CA LEU A 97 -1.49 11.74 -51.28
C LEU A 97 -1.22 12.58 -52.55
N PRO A 98 -0.53 13.71 -52.43
CA PRO A 98 -0.23 14.54 -53.58
C PRO A 98 0.61 13.75 -54.59
N ALA A 99 0.11 13.60 -55.82
CA ALA A 99 0.93 13.15 -56.93
C ALA A 99 1.89 14.28 -57.25
N GLY A 100 3.16 14.14 -56.83
CA GLY A 100 4.19 15.16 -57.08
C GLY A 100 4.28 15.49 -58.56
N SER A 101 4.48 16.77 -58.89
CA SER A 101 4.74 17.16 -60.27
C SER A 101 6.14 16.67 -60.66
N GLU A 102 6.40 16.34 -61.93
CA GLU A 102 7.74 15.90 -62.33
C GLU A 102 8.80 17.02 -62.17
N ASP A 103 8.37 18.28 -62.08
CA ASP A 103 9.22 19.48 -62.08
C ASP A 103 9.68 19.98 -60.70
N ASP A 104 9.16 19.46 -59.58
CA ASP A 104 9.58 19.95 -58.25
C ASP A 104 11.00 19.45 -57.87
N ASP A 105 11.70 20.20 -57.00
CA ASP A 105 12.99 19.81 -56.43
C ASP A 105 12.85 18.46 -55.68
N PRO A 106 13.75 17.47 -55.88
CA PRO A 106 13.73 16.21 -55.14
C PRO A 106 13.68 16.37 -53.61
N GLU A 107 14.27 17.43 -53.05
CA GLU A 107 14.22 17.69 -51.61
C GLU A 107 12.84 18.17 -51.14
N ASP A 108 12.21 19.08 -51.90
CA ASP A 108 10.85 19.55 -51.61
C ASP A 108 9.81 18.43 -51.74
N LYS A 109 10.00 17.51 -52.69
CA LYS A 109 9.18 16.30 -52.82
C LYS A 109 9.31 15.38 -51.60
N LEU A 110 10.53 15.20 -51.11
CA LEU A 110 10.80 14.39 -49.91
C LEU A 110 10.13 14.99 -48.67
N ILE A 111 10.28 16.31 -48.46
CA ILE A 111 9.67 17.02 -47.33
C ILE A 111 8.14 16.95 -47.42
N THR A 112 7.57 17.14 -48.61
CA THR A 112 6.12 17.04 -48.82
C THR A 112 5.58 15.63 -48.57
N ASP A 113 6.27 14.58 -49.03
CA ASP A 113 5.92 13.18 -48.75
C ASP A 113 6.06 12.85 -47.26
N LEU A 114 7.09 13.38 -46.59
CA LEU A 114 7.30 13.24 -45.16
C LEU A 114 6.17 13.88 -44.35
N LYS A 115 5.82 15.15 -44.63
CA LYS A 115 4.71 15.86 -44.00
C LYS A 115 3.37 15.15 -44.25
N SER A 116 3.16 14.63 -45.45
CA SER A 116 1.94 13.88 -45.80
C SER A 116 1.83 12.57 -45.03
N LYS A 117 2.91 11.80 -44.90
CA LYS A 117 2.93 10.56 -44.10
C LYS A 117 2.75 10.83 -42.61
N LEU A 118 3.33 11.91 -42.08
CA LEU A 118 3.08 12.37 -40.72
C LEU A 118 1.60 12.71 -40.50
N ALA A 119 0.99 13.49 -41.40
CA ALA A 119 -0.43 13.85 -41.33
C ALA A 119 -1.38 12.63 -41.38
N LEU A 120 -0.96 11.56 -42.07
CA LEU A 120 -1.70 10.29 -42.15
C LEU A 120 -1.43 9.33 -40.97
N GLY A 121 -0.55 9.68 -40.03
CA GLY A 121 -0.18 8.81 -38.90
C GLY A 121 0.73 7.63 -39.30
N LEU A 122 1.34 7.67 -40.49
CA LEU A 122 2.24 6.64 -41.03
C LEU A 122 3.67 6.87 -40.56
N TYR A 123 3.88 6.84 -39.24
CA TYR A 123 5.15 7.22 -38.61
C TYR A 123 6.30 6.26 -38.95
N ALA A 124 6.02 4.98 -39.19
CA ALA A 124 7.07 4.01 -39.54
C ALA A 124 7.57 4.24 -40.97
N GLU A 125 6.66 4.53 -41.89
CA GLU A 125 6.93 4.84 -43.28
C GLU A 125 7.62 6.20 -43.44
N ALA A 126 7.21 7.20 -42.65
CA ALA A 126 7.88 8.48 -42.56
C ALA A 126 9.33 8.34 -42.01
N ALA A 127 9.54 7.50 -40.99
CA ALA A 127 10.88 7.21 -40.49
C ALA A 127 11.75 6.51 -41.55
N ALA A 128 11.17 5.59 -42.34
CA ALA A 128 11.89 4.88 -43.38
C ALA A 128 12.37 5.80 -44.52
N LEU A 129 11.65 6.88 -44.83
CA LEU A 129 12.05 7.87 -45.84
C LEU A 129 13.37 8.57 -45.49
N ILE A 130 13.53 8.95 -44.22
CA ILE A 130 14.69 9.72 -43.75
C ILE A 130 15.77 8.83 -43.10
N ALA A 131 15.56 7.52 -43.03
CA ALA A 131 16.46 6.57 -42.36
C ALA A 131 17.88 6.56 -42.95
N ARG A 132 18.02 6.87 -44.25
CA ARG A 132 19.32 6.91 -44.96
C ARG A 132 19.96 8.29 -45.02
N ALA A 133 19.24 9.33 -44.59
CA ALA A 133 19.80 10.68 -44.50
C ALA A 133 20.79 10.75 -43.31
N PRO A 134 21.81 11.61 -43.37
CA PRO A 134 22.66 11.95 -42.22
C PRO A 134 21.83 12.30 -40.97
N GLU A 135 22.35 11.99 -39.78
CA GLU A 135 21.64 12.29 -38.51
C GLU A 135 21.47 13.79 -38.25
N THR A 136 22.29 14.62 -38.88
CA THR A 136 22.19 16.08 -38.83
C THR A 136 21.01 16.63 -39.61
N ASP A 137 20.43 15.82 -40.50
CA ASP A 137 19.37 16.24 -41.40
C ASP A 137 18.02 15.79 -40.86
N TYR A 138 17.00 16.63 -41.05
CA TYR A 138 15.62 16.38 -40.65
C TYR A 138 15.44 16.09 -39.15
N VAL A 139 16.30 16.66 -38.29
CA VAL A 139 16.28 16.43 -36.83
C VAL A 139 14.90 16.68 -36.22
N ALA A 140 14.23 17.77 -36.60
CA ALA A 140 12.89 18.10 -36.11
C ALA A 140 11.87 16.99 -36.42
N TYR A 141 11.92 16.43 -37.63
CA TYR A 141 11.05 15.33 -38.03
C TYR A 141 11.40 14.03 -37.30
N ARG A 142 12.68 13.72 -37.09
CA ARG A 142 13.09 12.54 -36.31
C ARG A 142 12.60 12.62 -34.87
N LYS A 143 12.73 13.80 -34.24
CA LYS A 143 12.27 14.04 -32.86
C LYS A 143 10.75 13.96 -32.76
N LEU A 144 10.02 14.55 -33.70
CA LEU A 144 8.56 14.41 -33.76
C LEU A 144 8.13 12.96 -34.01
N LEU A 145 8.81 12.22 -34.88
CA LEU A 145 8.53 10.80 -35.12
C LEU A 145 8.73 9.97 -33.86
N ALA A 146 9.82 10.20 -33.12
CA ALA A 146 10.07 9.53 -31.85
C ALA A 146 8.96 9.85 -30.82
N LEU A 147 8.55 11.12 -30.73
CA LEU A 147 7.46 11.58 -29.87
C LEU A 147 6.14 10.85 -30.20
N MET A 148 5.73 10.87 -31.47
CA MET A 148 4.44 10.29 -31.90
C MET A 148 4.42 8.75 -31.88
N GLN A 149 5.57 8.12 -32.07
CA GLN A 149 5.69 6.67 -31.92
C GLN A 149 5.61 6.23 -30.46
N ASN A 150 6.00 7.12 -29.53
CA ASN A 150 6.01 6.91 -28.07
C ASN A 150 6.65 5.56 -27.67
N ARG A 151 7.80 5.25 -28.27
CA ARG A 151 8.59 4.04 -27.98
C ARG A 151 9.85 4.33 -27.16
N GLN A 152 10.23 5.59 -27.07
CA GLN A 152 11.42 6.09 -26.41
C GLN A 152 11.06 7.37 -25.69
N ARG A 153 11.81 7.71 -24.63
CA ARG A 153 11.60 8.95 -23.89
C ARG A 153 11.73 10.15 -24.84
N PRO A 154 10.76 11.08 -24.85
CA PRO A 154 10.85 12.26 -25.68
C PRO A 154 11.95 13.21 -25.19
N ASP A 155 12.56 13.93 -26.13
CA ASP A 155 13.59 14.93 -25.85
C ASP A 155 12.91 16.27 -25.53
N VAL A 156 12.59 16.47 -24.25
CA VAL A 156 11.86 17.66 -23.77
C VAL A 156 12.68 18.92 -24.00
N ASP A 157 13.96 18.92 -23.65
CA ASP A 157 14.89 20.06 -23.83
C ASP A 157 14.95 20.53 -25.29
N TYR A 158 14.91 19.59 -26.25
CA TYR A 158 14.85 19.92 -27.66
C TYR A 158 13.57 20.67 -28.04
N PHE A 159 12.41 20.18 -27.59
CA PHE A 159 11.13 20.84 -27.88
C PHE A 159 10.97 22.16 -27.12
N GLU A 160 11.52 22.27 -25.91
CA GLU A 160 11.60 23.53 -25.18
C GLU A 160 12.39 24.56 -25.98
N THR A 161 13.61 24.21 -26.41
CA THR A 161 14.49 25.07 -27.23
C THR A 161 13.79 25.47 -28.54
N MET A 162 13.10 24.52 -29.18
CA MET A 162 12.35 24.80 -30.41
C MET A 162 11.17 25.76 -30.17
N SER A 163 10.46 25.64 -29.03
CA SER A 163 9.34 26.52 -28.68
C SER A 163 9.76 27.96 -28.39
N GLN A 164 11.00 28.18 -27.94
CA GLN A 164 11.58 29.51 -27.76
C GLN A 164 11.82 30.22 -29.10
N CYS A 165 12.05 29.46 -30.17
CA CYS A 165 12.30 30.00 -31.50
C CYS A 165 11.06 30.08 -32.38
N TYR A 166 10.14 29.11 -32.23
CA TYR A 166 8.87 29.07 -32.94
C TYR A 166 7.74 28.87 -31.93
N PRO A 167 6.90 29.89 -31.68
CA PRO A 167 5.77 29.77 -30.76
C PRO A 167 4.83 28.59 -31.08
N GLU A 168 4.72 28.23 -32.36
CA GLU A 168 3.91 27.10 -32.84
C GLU A 168 4.45 25.72 -32.39
N ALA A 169 5.72 25.64 -31.99
CA ALA A 169 6.31 24.40 -31.45
C ALA A 169 5.97 24.17 -29.97
N ALA A 170 5.36 25.15 -29.29
CA ALA A 170 4.93 25.01 -27.90
C ALA A 170 3.95 23.84 -27.67
N LEU A 171 3.16 23.47 -28.69
CA LEU A 171 2.32 22.27 -28.64
C LEU A 171 3.15 21.00 -28.44
N TRP A 172 4.22 20.83 -29.23
CA TRP A 172 5.04 19.62 -29.16
C TRP A 172 5.83 19.53 -27.86
N HIS A 173 6.24 20.66 -27.31
CA HIS A 173 6.81 20.73 -25.98
C HIS A 173 5.82 20.26 -24.91
N ALA A 174 4.59 20.79 -24.92
CA ALA A 174 3.56 20.40 -23.96
C ALA A 174 3.18 18.91 -24.07
N VAL A 175 3.11 18.37 -25.30
CA VAL A 175 2.89 16.91 -25.51
C VAL A 175 4.06 16.09 -24.98
N ALA A 176 5.31 16.52 -25.21
CA ALA A 176 6.50 15.84 -24.68
C ALA A 176 6.51 15.80 -23.15
N GLN A 177 6.13 16.91 -22.50
CA GLN A 177 5.98 16.99 -21.06
C GLN A 177 4.86 16.08 -20.53
N LEU A 178 3.69 16.04 -21.20
CA LEU A 178 2.61 15.15 -20.78
C LEU A 178 2.96 13.66 -20.88
N ILE A 179 3.75 13.25 -21.87
CA ILE A 179 4.18 11.85 -22.03
C ILE A 179 5.09 11.41 -20.88
N ILE A 180 5.84 12.35 -20.28
CA ILE A 180 6.67 12.10 -19.10
C ILE A 180 5.99 12.52 -17.79
N PHE A 181 4.66 12.71 -17.80
CA PHE A 181 3.86 13.10 -16.63
C PHE A 181 4.33 14.37 -15.93
N ASP A 182 4.97 15.31 -16.65
CA ASP A 182 5.34 16.61 -16.10
C ASP A 182 4.07 17.50 -15.99
N PRO A 183 3.72 17.98 -14.78
CA PRO A 183 2.53 18.81 -14.57
C PRO A 183 2.55 20.11 -15.39
N ALA A 184 3.72 20.64 -15.76
CA ALA A 184 3.80 21.81 -16.63
C ALA A 184 3.22 21.54 -18.03
N GLY A 185 3.20 20.28 -18.48
CA GLY A 185 2.58 19.87 -19.73
C GLY A 185 1.06 20.07 -19.74
N VAL A 186 0.40 19.95 -18.58
CA VAL A 186 -1.05 20.17 -18.43
C VAL A 186 -1.42 21.61 -18.75
N ASP A 187 -0.68 22.55 -18.15
CA ASP A 187 -0.88 23.98 -18.38
C ASP A 187 -0.49 24.36 -19.82
N GLY A 188 0.58 23.77 -20.36
CA GLY A 188 0.96 23.94 -21.76
C GLY A 188 -0.14 23.51 -22.73
N ILE A 189 -0.76 22.35 -22.50
CA ILE A 189 -1.85 21.86 -23.36
C ILE A 189 -3.12 22.71 -23.24
N ALA A 190 -3.42 23.25 -22.06
CA ALA A 190 -4.57 24.14 -21.87
C ALA A 190 -4.47 25.40 -22.76
N VAL A 191 -3.27 25.94 -22.96
CA VAL A 191 -3.03 27.10 -23.84
C VAL A 191 -3.02 26.70 -25.32
N GLN A 192 -2.69 25.45 -25.65
CA GLN A 192 -2.48 24.96 -27.02
C GLN A 192 -3.66 24.20 -27.62
N ILE A 193 -4.86 24.22 -27.00
CA ILE A 193 -6.07 23.58 -27.55
C ILE A 193 -6.39 24.06 -28.98
N GLY A 194 -6.16 25.35 -29.26
CA GLY A 194 -6.32 25.91 -30.61
C GLY A 194 -5.38 25.28 -31.64
N ALA A 195 -4.12 25.01 -31.26
CA ALA A 195 -3.14 24.35 -32.10
C ALA A 195 -3.50 22.88 -32.35
N ILE A 196 -4.02 22.17 -31.34
CA ILE A 196 -4.54 20.80 -31.49
C ILE A 196 -5.67 20.75 -32.53
N ARG A 197 -6.59 21.71 -32.50
CA ARG A 197 -7.68 21.80 -33.49
C ARG A 197 -7.18 22.05 -34.92
N ALA A 198 -6.02 22.66 -35.08
CA ALA A 198 -5.42 22.95 -36.38
C ALA A 198 -4.72 21.74 -37.01
N LEU A 199 -4.40 20.70 -36.24
CA LEU A 199 -3.72 19.51 -36.72
C LEU A 199 -4.55 18.69 -37.73
N PRO A 200 -3.88 17.93 -38.64
CA PRO A 200 -4.53 16.90 -39.44
C PRO A 200 -5.27 15.87 -38.56
N PHE A 201 -6.35 15.29 -39.07
CA PHE A 201 -7.26 14.43 -38.29
C PHE A 201 -6.52 13.31 -37.53
N ASN A 202 -5.68 12.52 -38.21
CA ASN A 202 -5.01 11.37 -37.59
C ASN A 202 -3.98 11.80 -36.53
N MET A 203 -3.26 12.91 -36.77
CA MET A 203 -2.34 13.45 -35.77
C MET A 203 -3.08 14.02 -34.57
N ARG A 204 -4.19 14.72 -34.79
CA ARG A 204 -5.05 15.22 -33.71
C ARG A 204 -5.58 14.07 -32.86
N GLU A 205 -6.02 12.99 -33.51
CA GLU A 205 -6.42 11.76 -32.82
C GLU A 205 -5.26 11.18 -32.01
N ASP A 206 -4.08 11.01 -32.59
CA ASP A 206 -2.92 10.48 -31.87
C ASP A 206 -2.48 11.38 -30.70
N VAL A 207 -2.50 12.71 -30.84
CA VAL A 207 -2.22 13.65 -29.74
C VAL A 207 -3.28 13.51 -28.63
N ALA A 208 -4.56 13.39 -28.97
CA ALA A 208 -5.61 13.14 -27.98
C ALA A 208 -5.36 11.82 -27.22
N MET A 209 -4.96 10.76 -27.93
CA MET A 209 -4.62 9.48 -27.31
C MET A 209 -3.42 9.58 -26.35
N LEU A 210 -2.46 10.47 -26.62
CA LEU A 210 -1.28 10.68 -25.77
C LEU A 210 -1.59 11.59 -24.58
N ALA A 211 -2.36 12.66 -24.79
CA ALA A 211 -2.61 13.68 -23.78
C ALA A 211 -3.71 13.30 -22.77
N THR A 212 -4.80 12.69 -23.25
CA THR A 212 -5.98 12.39 -22.43
C THR A 212 -5.67 11.58 -21.17
N PRO A 213 -4.86 10.50 -21.22
CA PRO A 213 -4.49 9.75 -20.02
C PRO A 213 -3.92 10.59 -18.88
N THR A 214 -2.90 11.39 -19.17
CA THR A 214 -2.22 12.22 -18.19
C THR A 214 -3.17 13.26 -17.61
N LEU A 215 -4.04 13.83 -18.44
CA LEU A 215 -5.07 14.78 -17.98
C LEU A 215 -6.09 14.15 -17.03
N LEU A 216 -6.44 12.87 -17.23
CA LEU A 216 -7.35 12.15 -16.32
C LEU A 216 -6.68 11.86 -14.97
N ILE A 217 -5.39 11.50 -14.97
CA ILE A 217 -4.58 11.28 -13.75
C ILE A 217 -4.50 12.58 -12.94
N GLU A 218 -4.20 13.70 -13.61
CA GLU A 218 -4.11 15.04 -13.01
C GLU A 218 -5.48 15.66 -12.67
N ARG A 219 -6.57 14.87 -12.77
CA ARG A 219 -7.95 15.28 -12.47
C ARG A 219 -8.44 16.47 -13.31
N ARG A 220 -7.85 16.68 -14.49
CA ARG A 220 -8.22 17.69 -15.49
C ARG A 220 -9.14 17.13 -16.56
N GLN A 221 -10.25 16.55 -16.10
CA GLN A 221 -11.30 16.03 -16.98
C GLN A 221 -11.91 17.14 -17.85
N ASP A 222 -11.90 18.38 -17.37
CA ASP A 222 -12.27 19.58 -18.12
C ASP A 222 -11.44 19.75 -19.40
N LEU A 223 -10.11 19.62 -19.31
CA LEU A 223 -9.21 19.72 -20.47
C LEU A 223 -9.35 18.52 -21.40
N ALA A 224 -9.52 17.32 -20.84
CA ALA A 224 -9.75 16.11 -21.64
C ALA A 224 -11.05 16.24 -22.47
N GLN A 225 -12.11 16.82 -21.90
CA GLN A 225 -13.34 17.14 -22.63
C GLN A 225 -13.13 18.21 -23.70
N GLN A 226 -12.33 19.25 -23.43
CA GLN A 226 -12.00 20.28 -24.42
C GLN A 226 -11.22 19.71 -25.62
N ILE A 227 -10.28 18.77 -25.38
CA ILE A 227 -9.58 18.07 -26.46
C ILE A 227 -10.56 17.24 -27.30
N LEU A 228 -11.48 16.49 -26.67
CA LEU A 228 -12.52 15.76 -27.40
C LEU A 228 -13.45 16.69 -28.19
N ALA A 229 -13.75 17.88 -27.67
CA ALA A 229 -14.58 18.87 -28.35
C ALA A 229 -13.93 19.46 -29.62
N THR A 230 -12.64 19.19 -29.86
CA THR A 230 -12.01 19.52 -31.14
C THR A 230 -12.51 18.63 -32.29
N PHE A 231 -13.07 17.46 -32.00
CA PHE A 231 -13.62 16.51 -32.99
C PHE A 231 -15.12 16.71 -33.18
N THR A 232 -15.60 16.41 -34.39
CA THR A 232 -17.06 16.37 -34.63
C THR A 232 -17.66 15.07 -34.06
N PRO A 233 -18.98 15.05 -33.72
CA PRO A 233 -19.63 13.82 -33.27
C PRO A 233 -19.49 12.66 -34.27
N GLU A 234 -19.61 12.93 -35.56
CA GLU A 234 -19.42 11.94 -36.62
C GLU A 234 -17.98 11.40 -36.67
N GLU A 235 -16.98 12.24 -36.41
CA GLU A 235 -15.58 11.83 -36.33
C GLU A 235 -15.33 10.89 -35.14
N ILE A 236 -15.98 11.16 -34.01
CA ILE A 236 -15.89 10.32 -32.82
C ILE A 236 -16.56 8.96 -33.04
N ASP A 237 -17.74 8.94 -33.64
CA ASP A 237 -18.50 7.70 -33.86
C ASP A 237 -17.84 6.80 -34.92
N ASN A 238 -17.15 7.39 -35.90
CA ASN A 238 -16.42 6.65 -36.93
C ASN A 238 -15.03 6.15 -36.48
N SER A 239 -14.49 6.66 -35.36
CA SER A 239 -13.24 6.16 -34.78
C SER A 239 -13.49 5.34 -33.51
N THR A 240 -13.07 4.08 -33.55
CA THR A 240 -13.06 3.20 -32.37
C THR A 240 -12.09 3.66 -31.28
N ARG A 241 -11.15 4.58 -31.57
CA ARG A 241 -10.24 5.16 -30.57
C ARG A 241 -10.87 6.36 -29.89
N LEU A 242 -11.41 7.29 -30.67
CA LEU A 242 -12.10 8.46 -30.13
C LEU A 242 -13.38 8.09 -29.39
N SER A 243 -14.15 7.12 -29.88
CA SER A 243 -15.32 6.59 -29.18
C SER A 243 -14.93 6.02 -27.80
N ALA A 244 -13.81 5.31 -27.72
CA ALA A 244 -13.31 4.77 -26.46
C ALA A 244 -12.80 5.86 -25.49
N LEU A 245 -12.11 6.90 -26.00
CA LEU A 245 -11.73 8.08 -25.21
C LEU A 245 -12.95 8.86 -24.73
N LYS A 246 -13.95 9.09 -25.59
CA LYS A 246 -15.22 9.74 -25.23
C LYS A 246 -15.89 8.99 -24.10
N THR A 247 -15.97 7.67 -24.16
CA THR A 247 -16.49 6.89 -23.04
C THR A 247 -15.64 7.03 -21.79
N ALA A 248 -14.30 6.95 -21.90
CA ALA A 248 -13.41 7.11 -20.74
C ALA A 248 -13.53 8.48 -20.07
N ILE A 249 -13.80 9.55 -20.84
CA ILE A 249 -13.89 10.94 -20.34
C ILE A 249 -15.33 11.34 -19.97
N VAL A 250 -16.34 10.92 -20.73
CA VAL A 250 -17.73 11.39 -20.61
C VAL A 250 -18.61 10.42 -19.82
N ASP A 251 -18.39 9.11 -19.96
CA ASP A 251 -19.12 8.10 -19.17
C ASP A 251 -18.47 7.88 -17.78
N MET A 252 -17.54 8.75 -17.37
CA MET A 252 -17.04 8.86 -16.00
C MET A 252 -18.06 9.61 -15.12
N PRO A 253 -19.11 8.90 -14.68
CA PRO A 253 -19.37 8.85 -13.24
C PRO A 253 -19.64 7.40 -12.79
N THR A 254 -18.78 6.91 -11.90
CA THR A 254 -19.02 5.80 -10.94
C THR A 254 -19.97 4.70 -11.41
N GLY A 255 -19.48 3.71 -12.16
CA GLY A 255 -20.29 2.55 -12.53
C GLY A 255 -19.49 1.36 -13.05
N ALA A 256 -19.99 0.14 -12.80
CA ALA A 256 -19.36 -1.13 -13.20
C ALA A 256 -19.13 -1.26 -14.72
N GLU A 257 -19.92 -0.56 -15.54
CA GLU A 257 -19.77 -0.55 -17.01
C GLU A 257 -18.53 0.24 -17.47
N SER A 258 -18.09 1.23 -16.67
CA SER A 258 -16.86 1.98 -16.96
C SER A 258 -15.60 1.13 -16.78
N ASP A 259 -15.62 0.23 -15.78
CA ASP A 259 -14.48 -0.64 -15.45
C ASP A 259 -14.26 -1.71 -16.53
N ASP A 260 -15.33 -2.34 -17.03
CA ASP A 260 -15.25 -3.32 -18.14
C ASP A 260 -14.70 -2.69 -19.43
N ARG A 261 -15.02 -1.41 -19.67
CA ARG A 261 -14.52 -0.67 -20.83
C ARG A 261 -13.09 -0.18 -20.65
N LEU A 262 -12.64 0.12 -19.42
CA LEU A 262 -11.22 0.34 -19.11
C LEU A 262 -10.40 -0.94 -19.28
N VAL A 263 -10.95 -2.11 -18.92
CA VAL A 263 -10.34 -3.42 -19.25
C VAL A 263 -10.23 -3.62 -20.76
N MET A 264 -11.26 -3.26 -21.52
CA MET A 264 -11.17 -3.28 -22.99
C MET A 264 -10.10 -2.31 -23.52
N LEU A 265 -9.93 -1.13 -22.92
CA LEU A 265 -8.87 -0.19 -23.29
C LEU A 265 -7.47 -0.74 -22.99
N MET A 266 -7.30 -1.51 -21.93
CA MET A 266 -6.03 -2.18 -21.61
C MET A 266 -5.59 -3.19 -22.67
N SER A 267 -6.53 -3.76 -23.45
CA SER A 267 -6.18 -4.61 -24.60
C SER A 267 -5.42 -3.88 -25.71
N ARG A 268 -5.38 -2.53 -25.68
CA ARG A 268 -4.65 -1.71 -26.64
C ARG A 268 -3.29 -1.31 -26.07
N PRO A 269 -2.16 -1.73 -26.70
CA PRO A 269 -0.82 -1.50 -26.15
C PRO A 269 -0.51 -0.04 -25.80
N LYS A 270 -0.95 0.91 -26.62
CA LYS A 270 -0.70 2.36 -26.42
C LYS A 270 -1.50 2.97 -25.26
N LEU A 271 -2.54 2.30 -24.78
CA LEU A 271 -3.47 2.81 -23.75
C LEU A 271 -3.43 1.98 -22.47
N LYS A 272 -2.65 0.90 -22.45
CA LYS A 272 -2.60 -0.05 -21.35
C LYS A 272 -2.17 0.60 -20.04
N LEU A 273 -1.07 1.35 -20.06
CA LEU A 273 -0.54 2.06 -18.88
C LEU A 273 -1.54 3.10 -18.36
N ALA A 274 -2.07 3.91 -19.28
CA ALA A 274 -3.09 4.91 -19.01
C ALA A 274 -4.34 4.34 -18.31
N ALA A 275 -4.91 3.29 -18.89
CA ALA A 275 -6.10 2.63 -18.36
C ALA A 275 -5.83 1.97 -17.01
N LEU A 276 -4.63 1.38 -16.83
CA LEU A 276 -4.23 0.82 -15.55
C LEU A 276 -4.11 1.89 -14.46
N LEU A 277 -3.42 3.00 -14.71
CA LEU A 277 -3.26 4.08 -13.73
C LEU A 277 -4.61 4.65 -13.27
N ILE A 278 -5.58 4.77 -14.18
CA ILE A 278 -6.95 5.18 -13.85
C ILE A 278 -7.67 4.14 -12.97
N LEU A 279 -7.44 2.85 -13.22
CA LEU A 279 -8.00 1.78 -12.37
C LEU A 279 -7.36 1.77 -10.99
N VAL A 280 -6.04 1.99 -10.92
CA VAL A 280 -5.28 2.09 -9.67
C VAL A 280 -5.82 3.22 -8.78
N GLU A 281 -6.03 4.42 -9.34
CA GLU A 281 -6.60 5.56 -8.59
C GLU A 281 -8.02 5.27 -8.05
N ARG A 282 -8.74 4.34 -8.68
CA ARG A 282 -10.12 3.95 -8.33
C ARG A 282 -10.22 2.67 -7.52
N ASP A 283 -9.10 2.17 -7.00
CA ASP A 283 -8.98 0.86 -6.36
C ASP A 283 -10.10 0.54 -5.36
N ASP A 284 -10.47 1.50 -4.50
CA ASP A 284 -11.47 1.31 -3.44
C ASP A 284 -12.88 0.94 -3.97
N TYR A 285 -13.15 1.19 -5.26
CA TYR A 285 -14.44 0.93 -5.90
C TYR A 285 -14.40 -0.20 -6.94
N LEU A 286 -13.26 -0.86 -7.13
CA LEU A 286 -13.12 -1.92 -8.13
C LEU A 286 -13.80 -3.22 -7.71
N ARG A 287 -14.45 -3.90 -8.68
CA ARG A 287 -14.90 -5.28 -8.50
C ARG A 287 -13.69 -6.22 -8.35
N PRO A 288 -13.77 -7.29 -7.54
CA PRO A 288 -12.65 -8.21 -7.33
C PRO A 288 -12.02 -8.77 -8.61
N THR A 289 -12.83 -9.07 -9.63
CA THR A 289 -12.37 -9.59 -10.93
C THR A 289 -11.62 -8.55 -11.76
N VAL A 290 -12.01 -7.27 -11.68
CA VAL A 290 -11.31 -6.18 -12.37
C VAL A 290 -10.03 -5.85 -11.63
N ARG A 291 -10.06 -5.86 -10.29
CA ARG A 291 -8.89 -5.66 -9.45
C ARG A 291 -7.83 -6.74 -9.69
N SER A 292 -8.22 -8.02 -9.77
CA SER A 292 -7.27 -9.10 -10.08
C SER A 292 -6.66 -8.94 -11.47
N PHE A 293 -7.47 -8.55 -12.47
CA PHE A 293 -6.98 -8.26 -13.82
C PHE A 293 -6.00 -7.07 -13.82
N ALA A 294 -6.34 -5.97 -13.16
CA ALA A 294 -5.48 -4.81 -13.02
C ALA A 294 -4.16 -5.17 -12.30
N LEU A 295 -4.22 -6.03 -11.28
CA LEU A 295 -3.04 -6.52 -10.56
C LEU A 295 -2.12 -7.34 -11.46
N GLU A 296 -2.66 -8.27 -12.25
CA GLU A 296 -1.88 -9.04 -13.23
C GLU A 296 -1.22 -8.13 -14.27
N GLU A 297 -1.94 -7.12 -14.75
CA GLU A 297 -1.39 -6.19 -15.73
C GLU A 297 -0.39 -5.21 -15.13
N ALA A 298 -0.58 -4.79 -13.88
CA ALA A 298 0.40 -4.04 -13.12
C ALA A 298 1.71 -4.82 -13.00
N TRP A 299 1.65 -6.10 -12.63
CA TRP A 299 2.81 -6.99 -12.62
C TRP A 299 3.49 -7.07 -13.99
N HIS A 300 2.73 -7.28 -15.06
CA HIS A 300 3.29 -7.34 -16.41
C HIS A 300 4.03 -6.05 -16.77
N ILE A 301 3.48 -4.88 -16.43
CA ILE A 301 4.13 -3.59 -16.70
C ILE A 301 5.41 -3.46 -15.87
N LEU A 302 5.35 -3.73 -14.57
CA LEU A 302 6.53 -3.65 -13.70
C LEU A 302 7.68 -4.56 -14.15
N GLU A 303 7.38 -5.75 -14.67
CA GLU A 303 8.39 -6.72 -15.10
C GLU A 303 9.02 -6.43 -16.47
N HIS A 304 8.24 -5.86 -17.40
CA HIS A 304 8.66 -5.72 -18.80
C HIS A 304 9.01 -4.29 -19.20
N THR A 305 8.81 -3.32 -18.31
CA THR A 305 9.01 -1.90 -18.62
C THR A 305 10.39 -1.46 -18.15
N GLU A 306 11.25 -1.10 -19.10
CA GLU A 306 12.59 -0.55 -18.81
C GLU A 306 12.54 0.92 -18.35
N THR A 307 11.40 1.61 -18.50
CA THR A 307 11.23 3.00 -18.03
C THR A 307 10.99 3.02 -16.52
N GLN A 308 11.96 3.56 -15.78
CA GLN A 308 12.09 3.47 -14.32
C GLN A 308 11.37 4.59 -13.52
N HIS A 309 10.74 5.56 -14.18
CA HIS A 309 10.11 6.70 -13.52
C HIS A 309 8.58 6.61 -13.66
N ASP A 310 7.87 7.00 -12.59
CA ASP A 310 6.40 7.12 -12.48
C ASP A 310 5.59 5.81 -12.39
N LEU A 311 6.26 4.70 -12.03
CA LEU A 311 5.61 3.43 -11.68
C LEU A 311 5.18 3.37 -10.21
N ASP A 312 5.46 4.40 -9.41
CA ASP A 312 5.21 4.41 -7.96
C ASP A 312 3.74 4.13 -7.59
N PRO A 313 2.72 4.69 -8.28
CA PRO A 313 1.32 4.33 -8.02
C PRO A 313 1.01 2.87 -8.34
N ILE A 314 1.67 2.29 -9.35
CA ILE A 314 1.50 0.89 -9.75
C ILE A 314 2.17 -0.03 -8.73
N VAL A 315 3.37 0.32 -8.26
CA VAL A 315 4.07 -0.39 -7.19
C VAL A 315 3.26 -0.36 -5.90
N GLU A 316 2.76 0.81 -5.50
CA GLU A 316 1.89 0.96 -4.33
C GLU A 316 0.62 0.11 -4.45
N PHE A 317 -0.04 0.15 -5.62
CA PHE A 317 -1.21 -0.67 -5.89
C PHE A 317 -0.91 -2.16 -5.79
N VAL A 318 0.21 -2.61 -6.36
CA VAL A 318 0.62 -4.03 -6.29
C VAL A 318 0.85 -4.42 -4.85
N ILE A 319 1.60 -3.62 -4.08
CA ILE A 319 1.92 -3.92 -2.68
C ILE A 319 0.64 -3.95 -1.81
N LYS A 320 -0.27 -2.99 -1.99
CA LYS A 320 -1.56 -2.93 -1.25
C LYS A 320 -2.42 -4.17 -1.49
N HIS A 321 -2.31 -4.80 -2.66
CA HIS A 321 -3.14 -5.96 -3.06
C HIS A 321 -2.43 -7.30 -3.01
N LEU A 322 -1.23 -7.35 -2.42
CA LEU A 322 -0.63 -8.63 -2.12
C LEU A 322 -1.53 -9.38 -1.15
N ALA A 323 -2.06 -10.53 -1.58
CA ALA A 323 -2.86 -11.39 -0.74
C ALA A 323 -2.01 -11.88 0.45
N SER A 324 -2.63 -12.14 1.60
CA SER A 324 -1.91 -12.65 2.78
C SER A 324 -1.20 -13.98 2.52
N GLU A 325 -1.72 -14.81 1.62
CA GLU A 325 -1.11 -16.09 1.20
C GLU A 325 0.10 -15.89 0.29
N ASP A 326 0.15 -14.80 -0.48
CA ASP A 326 1.20 -14.50 -1.45
C ASP A 326 2.07 -13.29 -1.05
N LEU A 327 1.87 -12.72 0.14
CA LEU A 327 2.53 -11.49 0.59
C LEU A 327 4.04 -11.60 0.45
N TYR A 328 4.60 -12.72 0.88
CA TYR A 328 6.03 -12.98 0.78
C TYR A 328 6.51 -13.10 -0.68
N SER A 329 5.88 -13.96 -1.48
CA SER A 329 6.28 -14.18 -2.87
C SER A 329 6.12 -12.91 -3.71
N GLY A 330 5.09 -12.13 -3.41
CA GLY A 330 4.81 -10.83 -3.99
C GLY A 330 5.87 -9.79 -3.61
N LEU A 331 6.21 -9.64 -2.33
CA LEU A 331 7.22 -8.68 -1.89
C LEU A 331 8.61 -9.01 -2.42
N ASP A 332 9.01 -10.29 -2.43
CA ASP A 332 10.28 -10.72 -3.02
C ASP A 332 10.31 -10.46 -4.53
N ARG A 333 9.20 -10.74 -5.23
CA ARG A 333 9.04 -10.41 -6.65
C ARG A 333 9.11 -8.91 -6.90
N VAL A 334 8.51 -8.06 -6.04
CA VAL A 334 8.60 -6.59 -6.15
C VAL A 334 10.05 -6.14 -5.95
N ARG A 335 10.77 -6.69 -4.96
CA ARG A 335 12.18 -6.37 -4.70
C ARG A 335 13.13 -6.83 -5.80
N ALA A 336 12.79 -7.89 -6.52
CA ALA A 336 13.55 -8.37 -7.67
C ALA A 336 13.37 -7.49 -8.92
N LEU A 337 12.41 -6.55 -8.91
CA LEU A 337 12.20 -5.64 -10.03
C LEU A 337 13.35 -4.62 -10.12
N PRO A 338 13.79 -4.25 -11.33
CA PRO A 338 14.81 -3.20 -11.53
C PRO A 338 14.42 -1.84 -10.91
N VAL A 339 13.13 -1.58 -10.73
CA VAL A 339 12.61 -0.33 -10.13
C VAL A 339 12.89 -0.28 -8.62
N ALA A 340 13.00 -1.43 -7.94
CA ALA A 340 13.25 -1.51 -6.50
C ALA A 340 14.73 -1.27 -6.10
N ASP A 341 15.61 -1.01 -7.08
CA ASP A 341 16.97 -0.54 -6.83
C ASP A 341 17.02 0.95 -6.45
N ARG A 342 15.96 1.71 -6.73
CA ARG A 342 15.85 3.10 -6.27
C ARG A 342 15.61 3.14 -4.75
N GLU A 343 16.31 4.05 -4.07
CA GLU A 343 16.28 4.16 -2.59
C GLU A 343 14.89 4.58 -2.06
N ASP A 344 14.19 5.45 -2.78
CA ASP A 344 12.85 5.92 -2.46
C ASP A 344 11.79 4.82 -2.62
N VAL A 345 11.87 4.03 -3.69
CA VAL A 345 10.96 2.89 -3.92
C VAL A 345 11.20 1.80 -2.88
N ARG A 346 12.47 1.51 -2.55
CA ARG A 346 12.82 0.54 -1.50
C ARG A 346 12.29 0.97 -0.13
N ALA A 347 12.44 2.25 0.21
CA ALA A 347 11.88 2.81 1.44
C ALA A 347 10.35 2.70 1.49
N SER A 348 9.66 2.94 0.37
CA SER A 348 8.22 2.75 0.26
C SER A 348 7.81 1.28 0.43
N ILE A 349 8.48 0.34 -0.26
CA ILE A 349 8.25 -1.10 -0.11
C ILE A 349 8.39 -1.53 1.35
N ASP A 350 9.45 -1.10 2.02
CA ASP A 350 9.70 -1.44 3.42
C ASP A 350 8.62 -0.84 4.34
N ASN A 351 8.20 0.40 4.08
CA ASN A 351 7.12 1.03 4.85
C ASN A 351 5.79 0.29 4.70
N TYR A 352 5.39 -0.08 3.49
CA TYR A 352 4.16 -0.84 3.26
C TYR A 352 4.25 -2.26 3.83
N THR A 353 5.41 -2.92 3.72
CA THR A 353 5.64 -4.23 4.35
C THR A 353 5.43 -4.15 5.85
N MET A 354 5.93 -3.09 6.50
CA MET A 354 5.69 -2.86 7.93
C MET A 354 4.21 -2.63 8.27
N ILE A 355 3.46 -1.91 7.42
CA ILE A 355 2.01 -1.70 7.61
C ILE A 355 1.26 -3.02 7.48
N ALA A 356 1.51 -3.77 6.41
CA ALA A 356 0.87 -5.06 6.17
C ALA A 356 1.16 -6.06 7.30
N LEU A 357 2.41 -6.14 7.76
CA LEU A 357 2.77 -6.98 8.91
C LEU A 357 2.03 -6.58 10.18
N ASP A 358 1.88 -5.28 10.45
CA ASP A 358 1.14 -4.79 11.62
C ASP A 358 -0.33 -5.22 11.56
N ASP A 359 -0.98 -5.04 10.41
CA ASP A 359 -2.37 -5.43 10.18
C ASP A 359 -2.56 -6.95 10.32
N TYR A 360 -1.73 -7.76 9.67
CA TYR A 360 -1.85 -9.22 9.72
C TYR A 360 -1.47 -9.84 11.07
N LEU A 361 -0.50 -9.26 11.79
CA LEU A 361 -0.17 -9.70 13.15
C LEU A 361 -1.24 -9.29 14.18
N SER A 362 -2.02 -8.26 13.87
CA SER A 362 -3.14 -7.79 14.69
C SER A 362 -4.45 -8.55 14.41
N ASP A 363 -4.53 -9.27 13.29
CA ASP A 363 -5.71 -10.03 12.89
C ASP A 363 -5.99 -11.22 13.85
N GLU A 364 -7.27 -11.44 14.12
CA GLU A 364 -7.74 -12.56 14.94
C GLU A 364 -7.59 -13.91 14.22
N ASP A 365 -7.58 -13.92 12.89
CA ASP A 365 -7.43 -15.15 12.09
C ASP A 365 -6.04 -15.79 12.29
N PRO A 366 -5.97 -17.03 12.82
CA PRO A 366 -4.70 -17.73 13.00
C PRO A 366 -3.95 -18.02 11.70
N ALA A 367 -4.62 -18.14 10.55
CA ALA A 367 -3.96 -18.40 9.27
C ALA A 367 -3.16 -17.18 8.80
N ASN A 368 -3.76 -15.99 8.88
CA ASN A 368 -3.09 -14.73 8.56
C ASN A 368 -1.91 -14.47 9.49
N ALA A 369 -2.06 -14.79 10.78
CA ALA A 369 -0.99 -14.69 11.75
C ALA A 369 0.21 -15.60 11.42
N ILE A 370 -0.02 -16.84 10.95
CA ILE A 370 1.07 -17.75 10.56
C ILE A 370 1.83 -17.20 9.34
N ASN A 371 1.12 -16.74 8.31
CA ASN A 371 1.75 -16.17 7.11
C ASN A 371 2.55 -14.89 7.44
N ALA A 372 2.02 -14.05 8.33
CA ALA A 372 2.72 -12.87 8.82
C ALA A 372 3.98 -13.23 9.61
N LEU A 373 3.96 -14.30 10.42
CA LEU A 373 5.13 -14.77 11.15
C LEU A 373 6.20 -15.36 10.22
N GLU A 374 5.82 -16.07 9.16
CA GLU A 374 6.75 -16.55 8.13
C GLU A 374 7.42 -15.38 7.41
N THR A 375 6.62 -14.39 7.02
CA THR A 375 7.08 -13.14 6.41
C THR A 375 8.05 -12.41 7.35
N LEU A 376 7.68 -12.23 8.62
CA LEU A 376 8.53 -11.62 9.64
C LEU A 376 9.84 -12.40 9.84
N ASN A 377 9.80 -13.74 9.82
CA ASN A 377 10.99 -14.58 9.98
C ASN A 377 12.05 -14.30 8.91
N THR A 378 11.64 -14.05 7.67
CA THR A 378 12.58 -13.69 6.62
C THR A 378 13.05 -12.24 6.74
N PHE A 379 12.14 -11.29 7.05
CA PHE A 379 12.46 -9.86 7.07
C PHE A 379 13.00 -9.32 8.40
N HIS A 380 13.02 -10.09 9.49
CA HIS A 380 13.36 -9.56 10.81
C HIS A 380 14.77 -8.97 10.92
N THR A 381 15.71 -9.39 10.07
CA THR A 381 17.09 -8.85 9.99
C THR A 381 17.15 -7.55 9.20
N ASP A 382 16.37 -7.44 8.14
CA ASP A 382 16.30 -6.25 7.27
C ASP A 382 15.49 -5.12 7.90
N LEU A 383 14.56 -5.44 8.81
CA LEU A 383 13.76 -4.43 9.50
C LEU A 383 14.65 -3.43 10.25
N PRO A 384 14.35 -2.13 10.21
CA PRO A 384 15.12 -1.14 10.93
C PRO A 384 15.10 -1.42 12.44
N VAL A 385 16.23 -1.20 13.11
CA VAL A 385 16.33 -1.27 14.58
C VAL A 385 15.88 0.08 15.15
N ASN A 386 14.62 0.40 14.94
CA ASN A 386 13.95 1.59 15.47
C ASN A 386 12.70 1.17 16.28
N GLU A 387 12.00 2.13 16.87
CA GLU A 387 10.84 1.88 17.72
C GLU A 387 9.76 1.06 16.99
N ARG A 388 9.47 1.38 15.73
CA ARG A 388 8.46 0.71 14.90
C ARG A 388 8.84 -0.73 14.54
N GLY A 389 10.08 -0.95 14.06
CA GLY A 389 10.57 -2.29 13.74
C GLY A 389 10.67 -3.18 14.99
N ASN A 390 11.06 -2.62 16.13
CA ASN A 390 11.09 -3.34 17.39
C ASN A 390 9.69 -3.65 17.93
N ALA A 391 8.70 -2.78 17.70
CA ALA A 391 7.30 -3.06 18.03
C ALA A 391 6.78 -4.27 17.24
N LEU A 392 7.02 -4.33 15.92
CA LEU A 392 6.64 -5.47 15.08
C LEU A 392 7.30 -6.77 15.55
N ARG A 393 8.59 -6.74 15.89
CA ARG A 393 9.30 -7.92 16.46
C ARG A 393 8.69 -8.37 17.79
N LYS A 394 8.36 -7.44 18.69
CA LYS A 394 7.69 -7.73 19.98
C LYS A 394 6.29 -8.33 19.76
N GLN A 395 5.54 -7.82 18.78
CA GLN A 395 4.22 -8.33 18.44
C GLN A 395 4.27 -9.72 17.81
N GLY A 396 5.18 -9.94 16.86
CA GLY A 396 5.44 -11.26 16.28
C GLY A 396 5.85 -12.27 17.34
N ALA A 397 6.71 -11.88 18.28
CA ALA A 397 7.08 -12.71 19.43
C ALA A 397 5.86 -13.09 20.30
N LYS A 398 4.97 -12.13 20.58
CA LYS A 398 3.73 -12.41 21.33
C LYS A 398 2.84 -13.39 20.59
N ARG A 399 2.62 -13.18 19.28
CA ARG A 399 1.78 -14.07 18.46
C ARG A 399 2.39 -15.47 18.32
N ALA A 400 3.71 -15.57 18.21
CA ALA A 400 4.42 -16.84 18.23
C ALA A 400 4.21 -17.62 19.54
N ILE A 401 4.15 -16.94 20.70
CA ILE A 401 3.81 -17.59 21.99
C ILE A 401 2.39 -18.13 21.95
N GLU A 402 1.42 -17.35 21.47
CA GLU A 402 0.01 -17.75 21.37
C GLU A 402 -0.18 -18.99 20.48
N LEU A 403 0.61 -19.11 19.42
CA LEU A 403 0.59 -20.25 18.48
C LEU A 403 1.51 -21.42 18.90
N GLY A 404 2.26 -21.29 20.00
CA GLY A 404 3.18 -22.33 20.49
C GLY A 404 4.51 -22.43 19.74
N LEU A 405 4.87 -21.44 18.93
CA LEU A 405 6.09 -21.35 18.13
C LEU A 405 7.25 -20.73 18.94
N PHE A 406 7.57 -21.32 20.10
CA PHE A 406 8.47 -20.72 21.10
C PHE A 406 9.90 -20.45 20.60
N SER A 407 10.40 -21.22 19.63
CA SER A 407 11.73 -21.04 19.05
C SER A 407 11.86 -19.73 18.28
N MET A 408 10.77 -19.24 17.67
CA MET A 408 10.76 -17.98 16.91
C MET A 408 10.86 -16.75 17.80
N VAL A 409 10.37 -16.84 19.05
CA VAL A 409 10.38 -15.73 20.00
C VAL A 409 11.79 -15.20 20.24
N LYS A 410 12.75 -16.11 20.45
CA LYS A 410 14.14 -15.74 20.66
C LYS A 410 14.75 -15.09 19.42
N HIS A 411 14.41 -15.61 18.24
CA HIS A 411 14.90 -15.12 16.97
C HIS A 411 14.43 -13.69 16.69
N PHE A 412 13.14 -13.41 16.88
CA PHE A 412 12.59 -12.06 16.70
C PHE A 412 13.12 -11.04 17.69
N LEU A 413 13.40 -11.46 18.93
CA LEU A 413 13.82 -10.55 20.01
C LEU A 413 15.33 -10.37 20.10
N GLU A 414 16.14 -11.11 19.33
CA GLU A 414 17.61 -10.97 19.32
C GLU A 414 18.12 -9.54 19.06
N PRO A 415 17.60 -8.79 18.07
CA PRO A 415 18.03 -7.41 17.81
C PRO A 415 17.33 -6.36 18.70
N VAL A 416 16.40 -6.77 19.57
CA VAL A 416 15.64 -5.86 20.42
C VAL A 416 16.33 -5.69 21.76
N ASP A 417 16.43 -4.44 22.24
CA ASP A 417 16.99 -4.15 23.56
C ASP A 417 16.29 -4.94 24.66
N ARG A 418 17.09 -5.50 25.57
CA ARG A 418 16.63 -6.36 26.65
C ARG A 418 16.02 -5.54 27.79
N GLU A 419 14.79 -5.10 27.55
CA GLU A 419 13.92 -4.46 28.52
C GLU A 419 13.10 -5.50 29.30
N PRO A 420 12.54 -5.15 30.49
CA PRO A 420 11.72 -6.07 31.28
C PRO A 420 10.59 -6.78 30.51
N GLN A 421 9.94 -6.08 29.57
CA GLN A 421 8.88 -6.65 28.74
C GLN A 421 9.41 -7.74 27.78
N VAL A 422 10.59 -7.51 27.20
CA VAL A 422 11.28 -8.50 26.34
C VAL A 422 11.74 -9.68 27.18
N GLY A 423 12.26 -9.42 28.38
CA GLY A 423 12.59 -10.45 29.36
C GLY A 423 11.39 -11.33 29.70
N LEU A 424 10.20 -10.74 29.89
CA LEU A 424 8.98 -11.50 30.17
C LEU A 424 8.55 -12.39 29.00
N LEU A 425 8.65 -11.90 27.75
CA LEU A 425 8.34 -12.70 26.55
C LEU A 425 9.31 -13.88 26.42
N LEU A 426 10.61 -13.65 26.58
CA LEU A 426 11.64 -14.70 26.56
C LEU A 426 11.42 -15.72 27.67
N ALA A 427 11.11 -15.27 28.89
CA ALA A 427 10.81 -16.15 30.02
C ALA A 427 9.55 -16.99 29.76
N THR A 428 8.50 -16.39 29.20
CA THR A 428 7.25 -17.09 28.86
C THR A 428 7.49 -18.17 27.81
N ALA A 429 8.23 -17.83 26.75
CA ALA A 429 8.60 -18.80 25.71
C ALA A 429 9.46 -19.94 26.27
N ALA A 430 10.46 -19.63 27.10
CA ALA A 430 11.30 -20.64 27.74
C ALA A 430 10.52 -21.50 28.74
N PHE A 431 9.58 -20.91 29.47
CA PHE A 431 8.71 -21.62 30.40
C PHE A 431 7.84 -22.63 29.67
N TRP A 432 7.09 -22.23 28.63
CA TRP A 432 6.22 -23.13 27.89
C TRP A 432 6.98 -24.09 26.96
N GLY A 433 8.11 -23.66 26.41
CA GLY A 433 9.02 -24.49 25.61
C GLY A 433 9.89 -25.45 26.42
N HIS A 434 9.73 -25.52 27.75
CA HIS A 434 10.52 -26.37 28.66
C HIS A 434 12.05 -26.12 28.61
N ALA A 435 12.49 -24.92 28.20
CA ALA A 435 13.89 -24.53 28.11
C ALA A 435 14.41 -23.97 29.45
N ASN A 436 14.55 -24.85 30.45
CA ASN A 436 14.89 -24.45 31.83
C ASN A 436 16.15 -23.59 31.95
N GLN A 437 17.22 -23.91 31.20
CA GLN A 437 18.47 -23.13 31.27
C GLN A 437 18.29 -21.70 30.76
N GLU A 438 17.52 -21.51 29.69
CA GLU A 438 17.22 -20.19 29.14
C GLU A 438 16.36 -19.38 30.11
N LEU A 439 15.33 -20.00 30.70
CA LEU A 439 14.49 -19.37 31.70
C LEU A 439 15.30 -18.90 32.92
N PHE A 440 16.25 -19.71 33.40
CA PHE A 440 17.11 -19.33 34.53
C PHE A 440 18.08 -18.20 34.17
N ALA A 441 18.61 -18.20 32.94
CA ALA A 441 19.45 -17.11 32.46
C ALA A 441 18.68 -15.78 32.40
N VAL A 442 17.45 -15.80 31.86
CA VAL A 442 16.57 -14.62 31.83
C VAL A 442 16.24 -14.13 33.24
N ARG A 443 16.00 -15.04 34.19
CA ARG A 443 15.78 -14.68 35.60
C ARG A 443 17.00 -14.04 36.26
N ASP A 444 18.22 -14.49 35.93
CA ASP A 444 19.45 -13.88 36.44
C ASP A 444 19.68 -12.47 35.87
N GLU A 445 19.24 -12.24 34.62
CA GLU A 445 19.28 -10.92 33.96
C GLU A 445 18.21 -9.95 34.51
N PHE A 446 17.01 -10.45 34.81
CA PHE A 446 15.88 -9.66 35.33
C PHE A 446 15.43 -10.10 36.73
N PRO A 447 16.28 -9.97 37.76
CA PRO A 447 16.00 -10.53 39.09
C PRO A 447 14.88 -9.81 39.84
N LYS A 448 14.48 -8.60 39.42
CA LYS A 448 13.41 -7.80 40.05
C LYS A 448 12.03 -8.09 39.49
N GLU A 449 11.92 -8.79 38.36
CA GLU A 449 10.64 -9.02 37.69
C GLU A 449 9.89 -10.19 38.34
N PRO A 450 8.68 -9.98 38.88
CA PRO A 450 8.00 -10.98 39.69
C PRO A 450 7.54 -12.20 38.87
N GLU A 451 6.93 -11.99 37.70
CA GLU A 451 6.46 -13.11 36.87
C GLU A 451 7.61 -13.99 36.35
N ILE A 452 8.76 -13.40 36.04
CA ILE A 452 9.95 -14.16 35.62
C ILE A 452 10.44 -15.03 36.78
N ASN A 453 10.51 -14.48 37.99
CA ASN A 453 10.89 -15.25 39.18
C ASN A 453 9.86 -16.33 39.51
N ARG A 454 8.56 -16.05 39.38
CA ARG A 454 7.49 -17.04 39.56
C ARG A 454 7.66 -18.23 38.61
N MET A 455 7.79 -17.98 37.30
CA MET A 455 8.00 -19.03 36.29
C MET A 455 9.28 -19.84 36.55
N ALA A 456 10.39 -19.16 36.85
CA ALA A 456 11.66 -19.81 37.16
C ALA A 456 11.57 -20.65 38.45
N GLY A 457 10.84 -20.17 39.47
CA GLY A 457 10.60 -20.88 40.72
C GLY A 457 9.84 -22.18 40.51
N ILE A 458 8.75 -22.15 39.73
CA ILE A 458 7.95 -23.34 39.37
C ILE A 458 8.83 -24.38 38.66
N ARG A 459 9.56 -23.98 37.61
CA ARG A 459 10.45 -24.91 36.88
C ARG A 459 11.60 -25.42 37.73
N ALA A 460 12.16 -24.59 38.61
CA ALA A 460 13.22 -25.02 39.52
C ALA A 460 12.73 -26.05 40.56
N LEU A 461 11.49 -25.92 41.05
CA LEU A 461 10.88 -26.91 41.95
C LEU A 461 10.66 -28.24 41.23
N GLN A 462 10.12 -28.21 40.01
CA GLN A 462 9.92 -29.38 39.14
C GLN A 462 11.24 -30.08 38.80
N ALA A 463 12.30 -29.31 38.53
CA ALA A 463 13.64 -29.82 38.22
C ALA A 463 14.46 -30.21 39.46
N ASN A 464 13.90 -30.07 40.68
CA ASN A 464 14.58 -30.29 41.95
C ASN A 464 15.89 -29.49 42.11
N LEU A 465 15.85 -28.20 41.77
CA LEU A 465 16.96 -27.25 41.86
C LEU A 465 16.72 -26.23 43.00
N PRO A 466 16.91 -26.64 44.27
CA PRO A 466 16.48 -25.86 45.44
C PRO A 466 17.17 -24.51 45.58
N LYS A 467 18.42 -24.36 45.09
CA LYS A 467 19.15 -23.09 45.14
C LYS A 467 18.50 -22.03 44.23
N ILE A 468 18.04 -22.43 43.04
CA ILE A 468 17.40 -21.51 42.08
C ILE A 468 16.00 -21.19 42.57
N ALA A 469 15.24 -22.20 43.01
CA ALA A 469 13.92 -22.00 43.60
C ALA A 469 13.98 -21.03 44.79
N GLY A 470 14.96 -21.19 45.69
CA GLY A 470 15.14 -20.30 46.85
C GLY A 470 15.40 -18.84 46.45
N LYS A 471 16.32 -18.62 45.48
CA LYS A 471 16.59 -17.27 44.95
C LYS A 471 15.36 -16.63 44.32
N ALA A 472 14.59 -17.39 43.55
CA ALA A 472 13.34 -16.92 42.94
C ALA A 472 12.28 -16.57 43.99
N TYR A 473 12.14 -17.41 45.02
CA TYR A 473 11.25 -17.17 46.14
C TYR A 473 11.62 -15.91 46.93
N ASP A 474 12.91 -15.70 47.22
CA ASP A 474 13.40 -14.53 47.95
C ASP A 474 13.22 -13.23 47.16
N ALA A 475 13.26 -13.27 45.83
CA ALA A 475 12.98 -12.12 44.98
C ALA A 475 11.50 -11.69 45.02
N LEU A 476 10.59 -12.58 45.43
CA LEU A 476 9.15 -12.36 45.49
C LEU A 476 8.64 -11.83 46.84
N VAL A 477 9.50 -11.35 47.73
CA VAL A 477 9.10 -10.86 49.07
C VAL A 477 8.06 -9.73 49.01
N ALA A 478 8.10 -8.89 47.98
CA ALA A 478 7.10 -7.83 47.76
C ALA A 478 5.77 -8.35 47.17
N HIS A 479 5.69 -9.64 46.80
CA HIS A 479 4.54 -10.29 46.17
C HIS A 479 4.14 -11.58 46.93
N PRO A 480 3.55 -11.46 48.13
CA PRO A 480 3.18 -12.59 49.00
C PRO A 480 2.35 -13.67 48.32
N SER A 481 1.38 -13.30 47.48
CA SER A 481 0.55 -14.23 46.73
C SER A 481 1.37 -15.16 45.80
N LEU A 482 2.42 -14.63 45.16
CA LEU A 482 3.29 -15.42 44.29
C LEU A 482 4.23 -16.33 45.10
N GLN A 483 4.67 -15.89 46.28
CA GLN A 483 5.40 -16.75 47.21
C GLN A 483 4.54 -17.92 47.69
N LEU A 484 3.27 -17.67 48.00
CA LEU A 484 2.31 -18.72 48.36
C LEU A 484 2.15 -19.73 47.22
N GLU A 485 2.01 -19.28 45.98
CA GLU A 485 1.90 -20.17 44.81
C GLU A 485 3.13 -21.09 44.67
N LEU A 486 4.35 -20.60 44.90
CA LEU A 486 5.54 -21.44 44.88
C LEU A 486 5.56 -22.48 46.01
N LEU A 487 5.02 -22.15 47.20
CA LEU A 487 4.88 -23.11 48.30
C LEU A 487 3.83 -24.19 47.97
N GLU A 488 2.73 -23.81 47.32
CA GLU A 488 1.72 -24.74 46.82
C GLU A 488 2.29 -25.67 45.75
N GLN A 489 3.01 -25.12 44.76
CA GLN A 489 3.69 -25.94 43.75
C GLN A 489 4.70 -26.89 44.41
N GLY A 490 5.47 -26.42 45.39
CA GLY A 490 6.38 -27.28 46.15
C GLY A 490 5.66 -28.42 46.86
N ALA A 491 4.47 -28.18 47.42
CA ALA A 491 3.66 -29.23 48.03
C ALA A 491 3.11 -30.23 47.01
N VAL A 492 2.71 -29.77 45.82
CA VAL A 492 2.25 -30.64 44.71
C VAL A 492 3.39 -31.55 44.23
N GLU A 493 4.59 -31.00 44.05
CA GLU A 493 5.78 -31.75 43.61
C GLU A 493 6.42 -32.58 44.73
N GLY A 494 5.95 -32.45 45.98
CA GLY A 494 6.61 -33.02 47.17
C GLY A 494 8.00 -32.42 47.46
N ASN A 495 8.32 -31.29 46.84
CA ASN A 495 9.57 -30.56 47.00
C ASN A 495 9.42 -29.47 48.08
N TRP A 496 9.92 -29.77 49.28
CA TRP A 496 9.79 -28.89 50.45
C TRP A 496 10.96 -27.90 50.64
N ALA A 497 11.79 -27.68 49.62
CA ALA A 497 13.00 -26.86 49.72
C ALA A 497 12.74 -25.40 50.12
N LEU A 498 11.58 -24.84 49.76
CA LEU A 498 11.20 -23.46 50.08
C LEU A 498 10.56 -23.30 51.46
N TRP A 499 10.21 -24.41 52.11
CA TRP A 499 9.49 -24.37 53.37
C TRP A 499 10.35 -23.81 54.51
N ARG A 500 9.80 -22.84 55.24
CA ARG A 500 10.41 -22.27 56.46
C ARG A 500 9.56 -22.59 57.68
N SER A 501 10.20 -22.71 58.84
CA SER A 501 9.51 -22.93 60.12
C SER A 501 8.68 -21.71 60.54
N ASP A 502 9.14 -20.52 60.16
CA ASP A 502 8.44 -19.27 60.39
C ASP A 502 8.02 -18.67 59.04
N LEU A 503 6.71 -18.49 58.88
CA LEU A 503 6.06 -17.88 57.71
C LEU A 503 5.19 -16.68 58.14
N SER A 504 5.38 -16.15 59.35
CA SER A 504 4.62 -15.00 59.88
C SER A 504 4.69 -13.79 58.94
N GLY A 505 5.90 -13.41 58.50
CA GLY A 505 6.08 -12.31 57.56
C GLY A 505 5.45 -12.53 56.17
N LEU A 506 5.16 -13.78 55.77
CA LEU A 506 4.37 -14.07 54.57
C LEU A 506 2.87 -13.87 54.87
N VAL A 507 2.40 -14.41 56.00
CA VAL A 507 0.99 -14.31 56.44
C VAL A 507 0.54 -12.85 56.56
N ASP A 508 1.40 -11.96 57.05
CA ASP A 508 1.09 -10.52 57.20
C ASP A 508 0.72 -9.84 55.87
N GLY A 509 1.15 -10.41 54.73
CA GLY A 509 0.91 -9.89 53.39
C GLY A 509 -0.14 -10.65 52.57
N LEU A 510 -0.81 -11.66 53.14
CA LEU A 510 -1.83 -12.47 52.45
C LEU A 510 -3.24 -12.05 52.83
N THR A 511 -4.19 -12.29 51.94
CA THR A 511 -5.64 -12.19 52.22
C THR A 511 -6.12 -13.38 53.05
N ASP A 512 -7.29 -13.26 53.71
CA ASP A 512 -7.85 -14.34 54.54
C ASP A 512 -8.00 -15.67 53.78
N ASP A 513 -8.44 -15.63 52.51
CA ASP A 513 -8.56 -16.81 51.66
C ASP A 513 -7.20 -17.44 51.33
N GLU A 514 -6.17 -16.62 51.14
CA GLU A 514 -4.81 -17.06 50.89
C GLU A 514 -4.15 -17.65 52.15
N VAL A 515 -4.50 -17.16 53.34
CA VAL A 515 -4.08 -17.78 54.61
C VAL A 515 -4.66 -19.19 54.74
N VAL A 516 -5.93 -19.38 54.37
CA VAL A 516 -6.55 -20.72 54.35
C VAL A 516 -5.83 -21.65 53.36
N ARG A 517 -5.45 -21.15 52.19
CA ARG A 517 -4.62 -21.89 51.23
C ARG A 517 -3.27 -22.28 51.83
N LEU A 518 -2.58 -21.36 52.51
CA LEU A 518 -1.32 -21.65 53.20
C LEU A 518 -1.47 -22.73 54.30
N ASP A 519 -2.57 -22.72 55.04
CA ASP A 519 -2.87 -23.75 56.05
C ASP A 519 -3.11 -25.13 55.44
N ARG A 520 -3.65 -25.21 54.21
CA ARG A 520 -3.70 -26.47 53.45
C ARG A 520 -2.29 -26.97 53.13
N VAL A 521 -1.39 -26.09 52.68
CA VAL A 521 0.02 -26.44 52.44
C VAL A 521 0.70 -26.95 53.73
N ARG A 522 0.47 -26.29 54.88
CA ARG A 522 0.93 -26.77 56.21
C ARG A 522 0.45 -28.20 56.49
N THR A 523 -0.83 -28.45 56.25
CA THR A 523 -1.46 -29.75 56.48
C THR A 523 -0.84 -30.84 55.59
N ILE A 524 -0.65 -30.55 54.31
CA ILE A 524 0.00 -31.46 53.35
C ILE A 524 1.44 -31.77 53.81
N LYS A 525 2.19 -30.77 54.30
CA LYS A 525 3.55 -31.00 54.80
C LYS A 525 3.58 -31.94 56.00
N ILE A 526 2.73 -31.72 56.99
CA ILE A 526 2.63 -32.59 58.17
C ILE A 526 2.27 -34.02 57.76
N ALA A 527 1.36 -34.18 56.80
CA ALA A 527 0.99 -35.48 56.27
C ALA A 527 2.16 -36.16 55.54
N SER A 528 2.93 -35.42 54.75
CA SER A 528 4.11 -35.94 54.04
C SER A 528 5.20 -36.44 55.01
N GLN A 529 5.44 -35.74 56.11
CA GLN A 529 6.38 -36.17 57.16
C GLN A 529 5.91 -37.46 57.84
N LYS A 530 4.63 -37.55 58.20
CA LYS A 530 4.04 -38.76 58.79
C LYS A 530 4.09 -39.97 57.85
N ASN A 531 3.93 -39.77 56.54
CA ASN A 531 4.08 -40.85 55.56
C ASN A 531 5.53 -41.32 55.42
N THR A 532 6.50 -40.41 55.55
CA THR A 532 7.94 -40.76 55.54
C THR A 532 8.32 -41.57 56.79
N ASP A 533 7.76 -41.22 57.95
CA ASP A 533 7.90 -41.95 59.21
C ASP A 533 7.17 -43.31 59.20
N ALA A 534 6.08 -43.43 58.42
CA ALA A 534 5.35 -44.68 58.23
C ALA A 534 6.06 -45.63 57.24
N ALA A 535 6.67 -45.10 56.18
CA ALA A 535 7.41 -45.89 55.18
C ALA A 535 8.71 -46.51 55.73
N THR A 536 9.32 -45.87 56.74
CA THR A 536 10.49 -46.40 57.46
C THR A 536 10.12 -47.30 58.64
N ARG A 537 8.81 -47.45 58.94
CA ARG A 537 8.33 -48.32 60.01
C ARG A 537 8.40 -49.78 59.54
N ARG A 538 9.32 -50.58 60.09
CA ARG A 538 9.31 -52.05 59.93
C ARG A 538 7.99 -52.60 60.49
N ILE A 539 7.03 -52.88 59.62
CA ILE A 539 5.74 -53.48 60.00
C ILE A 539 5.99 -54.93 60.39
N ARG A 540 5.71 -55.29 61.64
CA ARG A 540 5.81 -56.69 62.09
C ARG A 540 4.54 -57.46 61.65
N PRO A 541 4.61 -58.76 61.33
CA PRO A 541 3.50 -59.52 60.74
C PRO A 541 2.17 -59.43 61.52
N TYR A 542 2.24 -59.32 62.85
CA TYR A 542 1.04 -59.23 63.70
C TYR A 542 0.33 -57.86 63.65
N GLN A 543 0.95 -56.83 63.06
CA GLN A 543 0.39 -55.47 62.98
C GLN A 543 -0.37 -55.22 61.66
N ILE A 544 -0.28 -56.16 60.72
CA ILE A 544 -0.84 -56.03 59.36
C ILE A 544 -2.38 -56.02 59.41
N SER A 545 -3.00 -56.86 60.25
CA SER A 545 -4.46 -56.92 60.40
C SER A 545 -5.04 -55.60 60.91
N ASP A 546 -4.37 -54.97 61.88
CA ASP A 546 -4.83 -53.74 62.50
C ASP A 546 -4.66 -52.53 61.58
N LEU A 547 -3.57 -52.51 60.80
CA LEU A 547 -3.34 -51.51 59.76
C LEU A 547 -4.33 -51.62 58.60
N LEU A 548 -4.65 -52.85 58.16
CA LEU A 548 -5.65 -53.05 57.11
C LEU A 548 -7.05 -52.63 57.58
N ASN A 549 -7.41 -52.92 58.84
CA ASN A 549 -8.69 -52.49 59.40
C ASN A 549 -8.79 -50.97 59.57
N SER A 550 -7.72 -50.30 59.99
CA SER A 550 -7.72 -48.84 60.13
C SER A 550 -7.78 -48.13 58.77
N THR A 551 -7.09 -48.66 57.76
CA THR A 551 -7.12 -48.12 56.38
C THR A 551 -8.50 -48.33 55.74
N ARG A 552 -9.16 -49.45 56.03
CA ARG A 552 -10.53 -49.73 55.57
C ARG A 552 -11.56 -48.77 56.21
N GLN A 553 -11.34 -48.37 57.47
CA GLN A 553 -12.17 -47.38 58.16
C GLN A 553 -11.92 -45.94 57.70
N SER A 554 -10.68 -45.59 57.30
CA SER A 554 -10.40 -44.25 56.76
C SER A 554 -10.98 -44.06 55.35
N LEU A 555 -11.02 -45.12 54.54
CA LEU A 555 -11.63 -45.10 53.20
C LEU A 555 -13.16 -45.11 53.23
N SER A 556 -13.78 -45.50 54.34
CA SER A 556 -15.25 -45.58 54.49
C SER A 556 -15.89 -44.33 55.08
N LYS A 557 -15.15 -43.23 55.31
CA LYS A 557 -15.74 -41.93 55.72
C LYS A 557 -16.04 -41.10 54.47
N PRO A 558 -17.32 -40.84 54.13
CA PRO A 558 -17.69 -39.96 53.02
C PRO A 558 -17.36 -38.50 53.35
N GLN A 559 -17.08 -37.71 52.30
CA GLN A 559 -16.89 -36.26 52.30
C GLN A 559 -17.99 -35.53 53.10
N ALA A 560 -17.63 -34.96 54.24
CA ALA A 560 -18.44 -33.95 54.92
C ALA A 560 -17.94 -32.57 54.45
N GLY A 561 -18.56 -32.04 53.40
CA GLY A 561 -18.25 -30.71 52.86
C GLY A 561 -19.17 -30.25 51.73
N ALA A 562 -20.34 -30.88 51.55
CA ALA A 562 -21.35 -30.46 50.57
C ALA A 562 -22.74 -30.49 51.23
N ALA A 563 -22.93 -29.63 52.23
CA ALA A 563 -24.25 -29.21 52.72
C ALA A 563 -24.05 -27.97 53.61
N ASN A 564 -24.86 -26.94 53.35
CA ASN A 564 -24.78 -25.54 53.81
C ASN A 564 -23.93 -24.72 52.82
N GLU A 565 -24.48 -23.84 51.99
CA GLU A 565 -25.57 -22.89 52.24
C GLU A 565 -26.54 -22.76 51.05
N GLN A 566 -27.83 -22.61 51.41
CA GLN A 566 -28.88 -21.96 50.64
C GLN A 566 -28.83 -20.46 50.89
#